data_AF-A0A8D0FYE5-F1
#
_entry.id   AF-A0A8D0FYE5-F1
#
_cell.length_a   1.000
_cell.length_b   1.000
_cell.length_c   1.000
_cell.angle_alpha   90.00
_cell.angle_beta   90.00
_cell.angle_gamma   90.00
#
_symmetry.space_group_name_H-M   'P 1'
#
loop_
_entity.id
_entity.type
_entity.pdbx_description
1 polymer ?
#
loop_
_entity_poly.entity_id
_entity_poly.type
_entity_poly.pdbx_seq_one_letter_code
_entity_poly.pdbx_strand_id
1 'polypeptide(L)'
;MKDRVQVVVLENEELHQKLKFLTAEHMLREQTLLDASEKLKLLYQEKVNILDAQIQSLRKDLSESQKTCRDLEGRLKHQKSLVSATNSIRVGGLCLKCAQHEAVLAQTHSNVHMQTIERVTKERDDLMDALVSLRQNMKEMHQRESNACEQVKQAVQMAEEANLEKTQAVVQCEQLKSEMERQKNRLERELAAQLNKRTDEKEALREEMKKEREAMSENVAMLEAQVERITREKNSLVNQLEESQHQLASHEVEMNKVCGEMRYQLNQTKMKKDEAEKELREYRTKTIRELEIKDQKIEKLGLELNGNKQRLEQAQQDVTGAREECLKLTELLSKSEHQLHLTRLEKESIQHSISNEAKARALQAQQREQELTQKMQQMEAQHEKTVNELDSLLTSQNTFISKLKEECCVLARKLEQMSEKYRSEVNQLSQEKEYLHGRLEKMQKRNDELDQQCIQHGRMHERMKSRLQQLDKHCQATAQQLVELLNKQNQLFKEKQLLTEEVQFLRTQVLCQKKRKSEGNILQL
;
A
#
# COMPACT_ATOMS: atom_id res chain seq x y z
N MET A 1 -19.58 -14.24 31.18
CA MET A 1 -19.67 -15.24 30.07
C MET A 1 -18.73 -16.39 30.39
N LYS A 2 -17.41 -16.14 30.34
CA LYS A 2 -16.33 -17.10 30.68
C LYS A 2 -16.58 -17.84 32.01
N ASP A 3 -17.01 -17.11 33.01
CA ASP A 3 -17.31 -17.55 34.38
C ASP A 3 -18.47 -18.56 34.42
N ARG A 4 -19.53 -18.34 33.62
CA ARG A 4 -20.64 -19.29 33.48
C ARG A 4 -20.23 -20.57 32.76
N VAL A 5 -19.30 -20.49 31.80
CA VAL A 5 -18.71 -21.67 31.17
C VAL A 5 -17.85 -22.44 32.18
N GLN A 6 -17.07 -21.73 33.00
CA GLN A 6 -16.20 -22.35 34.00
C GLN A 6 -16.99 -23.07 35.11
N VAL A 7 -18.13 -22.51 35.56
CA VAL A 7 -19.06 -23.22 36.46
C VAL A 7 -19.60 -24.50 35.81
N VAL A 8 -20.11 -24.43 34.58
CA VAL A 8 -20.66 -25.61 33.87
C VAL A 8 -19.59 -26.68 33.61
N VAL A 9 -18.32 -26.31 33.40
CA VAL A 9 -17.20 -27.26 33.30
C VAL A 9 -16.97 -27.96 34.64
N LEU A 10 -16.90 -27.24 35.76
CA LEU A 10 -16.72 -27.81 37.10
C LEU A 10 -17.91 -28.72 37.50
N GLU A 11 -19.14 -28.32 37.19
CA GLU A 11 -20.35 -29.15 37.39
C GLU A 11 -20.29 -30.44 36.56
N ASN A 12 -19.81 -30.38 35.31
CA ASN A 12 -19.61 -31.58 34.48
C ASN A 12 -18.48 -32.46 35.01
N GLU A 13 -17.37 -31.89 35.48
CA GLU A 13 -16.26 -32.65 36.09
C GLU A 13 -16.72 -33.37 37.37
N GLU A 14 -17.50 -32.70 38.22
CA GLU A 14 -18.06 -33.29 39.44
C GLU A 14 -19.11 -34.37 39.13
N LEU A 15 -19.99 -34.15 38.15
CA LEU A 15 -20.93 -35.18 37.66
C LEU A 15 -20.19 -36.37 37.07
N HIS A 16 -19.12 -36.16 36.32
CA HIS A 16 -18.33 -37.22 35.71
C HIS A 16 -17.51 -38.02 36.75
N GLN A 17 -17.09 -37.38 37.85
CA GLN A 17 -16.53 -38.08 39.02
C GLN A 17 -17.60 -38.91 39.75
N LYS A 18 -18.79 -38.34 40.01
CA LYS A 18 -19.92 -39.04 40.63
C LYS A 18 -20.36 -40.26 39.81
N LEU A 19 -20.45 -40.13 38.49
CA LEU A 19 -20.74 -41.24 37.58
C LEU A 19 -19.67 -42.34 37.66
N LYS A 20 -18.37 -42.00 37.64
CA LYS A 20 -17.28 -42.99 37.78
C LYS A 20 -17.36 -43.73 39.12
N PHE A 21 -17.68 -43.05 40.22
CA PHE A 21 -17.87 -43.68 41.52
C PHE A 21 -19.06 -44.66 41.51
N LEU A 22 -20.22 -44.23 40.98
CA LEU A 22 -21.41 -45.08 40.86
C LEU A 22 -21.18 -46.31 39.96
N THR A 23 -20.45 -46.18 38.85
CA THR A 23 -20.08 -47.33 38.00
C THR A 23 -19.14 -48.29 38.75
N ALA A 24 -18.15 -47.79 39.48
CA ALA A 24 -17.27 -48.63 40.29
C ALA A 24 -18.02 -49.36 41.40
N GLU A 25 -18.97 -48.69 42.07
CA GLU A 25 -19.83 -49.32 43.08
C GLU A 25 -20.76 -50.38 42.48
N HIS A 26 -21.35 -50.13 41.30
CA HIS A 26 -22.17 -51.12 40.60
C HIS A 26 -21.35 -52.38 40.26
N MET A 27 -20.18 -52.23 39.63
CA MET A 27 -19.31 -53.35 39.28
C MET A 27 -18.87 -54.16 40.52
N LEU A 28 -18.60 -53.49 41.65
CA LEU A 28 -18.24 -54.17 42.90
C LEU A 28 -19.41 -54.99 43.49
N ARG A 29 -20.64 -54.43 43.45
CA ARG A 29 -21.86 -55.14 43.87
C ARG A 29 -22.16 -56.33 42.94
N GLU A 30 -22.00 -56.15 41.64
CA GLU A 30 -22.23 -57.17 40.61
C GLU A 30 -21.23 -58.32 40.71
N GLN A 31 -19.93 -58.03 40.91
CA GLN A 31 -18.91 -59.04 41.22
C GLN A 31 -19.24 -59.78 42.52
N THR A 32 -19.68 -59.08 43.57
CA THR A 32 -20.07 -59.71 44.85
C THR A 32 -21.25 -60.69 44.67
N LEU A 33 -22.19 -60.39 43.78
CA LEU A 33 -23.32 -61.26 43.44
C LEU A 33 -22.88 -62.48 42.59
N LEU A 34 -21.94 -62.30 41.66
CA LEU A 34 -21.32 -63.39 40.90
C LEU A 34 -20.58 -64.37 41.84
N ASP A 35 -19.69 -63.85 42.69
CA ASP A 35 -18.97 -64.60 43.72
C ASP A 35 -19.92 -65.42 44.63
N ALA A 36 -21.04 -64.82 45.04
CA ALA A 36 -22.05 -65.49 45.86
C ALA A 36 -22.78 -66.59 45.08
N SER A 37 -23.09 -66.36 43.81
CA SER A 37 -23.72 -67.34 42.91
C SER A 37 -22.82 -68.55 42.66
N GLU A 38 -21.51 -68.34 42.47
CA GLU A 38 -20.56 -69.45 42.31
C GLU A 38 -20.38 -70.28 43.58
N LYS A 39 -20.26 -69.62 44.75
CA LYS A 39 -20.25 -70.31 46.06
C LYS A 39 -21.51 -71.15 46.27
N LEU A 40 -22.68 -70.63 45.88
CA LEU A 40 -23.94 -71.35 45.95
C LEU A 40 -23.96 -72.57 45.01
N LYS A 41 -23.48 -72.44 43.77
CA LYS A 41 -23.36 -73.56 42.82
C LYS A 41 -22.44 -74.66 43.36
N LEU A 42 -21.29 -74.32 43.94
CA LEU A 42 -20.36 -75.28 44.53
C LEU A 42 -21.02 -76.07 45.67
N LEU A 43 -21.72 -75.40 46.59
CA LEU A 43 -22.45 -76.06 47.68
C LEU A 43 -23.57 -76.99 47.18
N TYR A 44 -24.29 -76.61 46.11
CA TYR A 44 -25.27 -77.50 45.49
C TYR A 44 -24.61 -78.71 44.80
N GLN A 45 -23.49 -78.51 44.10
CA GLN A 45 -22.77 -79.61 43.44
C GLN A 45 -22.20 -80.61 44.46
N GLU A 46 -21.62 -80.13 45.56
CA GLU A 46 -21.12 -80.98 46.64
C GLU A 46 -22.26 -81.77 47.31
N LYS A 47 -23.42 -81.14 47.53
CA LYS A 47 -24.63 -81.81 48.02
C LYS A 47 -25.15 -82.89 47.06
N VAL A 48 -25.11 -82.66 45.74
CA VAL A 48 -25.44 -83.67 44.72
C VAL A 48 -24.47 -84.84 44.79
N ASN A 49 -23.16 -84.57 44.84
CA ASN A 49 -22.12 -85.62 44.93
C ASN A 49 -22.31 -86.52 46.17
N ILE A 50 -22.68 -85.93 47.33
CA ILE A 50 -22.98 -86.68 48.56
C ILE A 50 -24.21 -87.58 48.40
N LEU A 51 -25.27 -87.09 47.75
CA LEU A 51 -26.49 -87.88 47.50
C LEU A 51 -26.24 -89.01 46.51
N ASP A 52 -25.47 -88.78 45.44
CA ASP A 52 -25.08 -89.84 44.50
C ASP A 52 -24.21 -90.91 45.18
N ALA A 53 -23.29 -90.54 46.08
CA ALA A 53 -22.51 -91.49 46.86
C ALA A 53 -23.41 -92.36 47.77
N GLN A 54 -24.42 -91.77 48.41
CA GLN A 54 -25.42 -92.51 49.20
C GLN A 54 -26.25 -93.47 48.33
N ILE A 55 -26.70 -93.03 47.14
CA ILE A 55 -27.44 -93.86 46.19
C ILE A 55 -26.57 -95.02 45.68
N GLN A 56 -25.28 -94.80 45.45
CA GLN A 56 -24.33 -95.85 45.04
C GLN A 56 -24.10 -96.87 46.17
N SER A 57 -23.96 -96.44 47.43
CA SER A 57 -23.91 -97.34 48.59
C SER A 57 -25.15 -98.22 48.65
N LEU A 58 -26.35 -97.61 48.72
CA LEU A 58 -27.60 -98.35 48.86
C LEU A 58 -27.87 -99.33 47.69
N ARG A 59 -27.40 -99.01 46.47
CA ARG A 59 -27.44 -99.94 45.33
C ARG A 59 -26.49 -101.12 45.48
N LYS A 60 -25.29 -100.92 46.05
CA LYS A 60 -24.33 -101.98 46.38
C LYS A 60 -24.89 -102.90 47.48
N ASP A 61 -25.39 -102.31 48.56
CA ASP A 61 -25.96 -103.01 49.71
C ASP A 61 -27.19 -103.86 49.28
N LEU A 62 -28.05 -103.31 48.43
CA LEU A 62 -29.17 -104.04 47.81
C LEU A 62 -28.68 -105.19 46.90
N SER A 63 -27.61 -104.99 46.13
CA SER A 63 -27.05 -106.03 45.25
C SER A 63 -26.46 -107.20 46.04
N GLU A 64 -25.73 -106.90 47.12
CA GLU A 64 -25.18 -107.90 48.04
C GLU A 64 -26.30 -108.65 48.77
N SER A 65 -27.32 -107.95 49.27
CA SER A 65 -28.53 -108.56 49.84
C SER A 65 -29.22 -109.52 48.84
N GLN A 66 -29.51 -109.05 47.62
CA GLN A 66 -30.09 -109.87 46.55
C GLN A 66 -29.21 -111.06 46.14
N LYS A 67 -27.89 -111.02 46.39
CA LYS A 67 -27.01 -112.17 46.19
C LYS A 67 -27.20 -113.20 47.30
N THR A 68 -27.19 -112.77 48.58
CA THR A 68 -27.42 -113.67 49.73
C THR A 68 -28.79 -114.37 49.68
N CYS A 69 -29.85 -113.70 49.23
CA CYS A 69 -31.16 -114.32 49.05
C CYS A 69 -31.13 -115.46 48.01
N ARG A 70 -30.44 -115.27 46.88
CA ARG A 70 -30.30 -116.30 45.83
C ARG A 70 -29.48 -117.50 46.30
N ASP A 71 -28.43 -117.27 47.09
CA ASP A 71 -27.63 -118.34 47.70
C ASP A 71 -28.45 -119.16 48.72
N LEU A 72 -29.35 -118.52 49.48
CA LEU A 72 -30.28 -119.19 50.39
C LEU A 72 -31.37 -119.97 49.65
N GLU A 73 -31.94 -119.44 48.56
CA GLU A 73 -32.88 -120.19 47.71
C GLU A 73 -32.24 -121.44 47.07
N GLY A 74 -30.97 -121.34 46.65
CA GLY A 74 -30.19 -122.46 46.14
C GLY A 74 -30.06 -123.58 47.18
N ARG A 75 -29.75 -123.22 48.44
CA ARG A 75 -29.67 -124.18 49.56
C ARG A 75 -31.02 -124.82 49.88
N LEU A 76 -32.12 -124.04 49.87
CA LEU A 76 -33.47 -124.56 50.15
C LEU A 76 -33.95 -125.57 49.07
N LYS A 77 -33.52 -125.42 47.81
CA LYS A 77 -33.83 -126.37 46.74
C LYS A 77 -33.11 -127.71 46.90
N HIS A 78 -31.93 -127.74 47.53
CA HIS A 78 -31.17 -128.98 47.74
C HIS A 78 -31.72 -129.84 48.89
N GLN A 79 -32.44 -129.25 49.86
CA GLN A 79 -32.96 -129.95 51.04
C GLN A 79 -34.26 -130.73 50.80
N LYS A 80 -35.00 -130.47 49.70
CA LYS A 80 -36.35 -131.01 49.47
C LYS A 80 -36.42 -132.37 48.75
N SER A 81 -35.30 -133.04 48.53
CA SER A 81 -35.22 -134.20 47.62
C SER A 81 -34.99 -135.57 48.29
N LEU A 82 -35.25 -135.73 49.60
CA LEU A 82 -34.67 -136.86 50.36
C LEU A 82 -35.54 -137.59 51.43
N VAL A 83 -36.85 -137.34 51.60
CA VAL A 83 -37.63 -137.95 52.72
C VAL A 83 -39.13 -138.30 52.40
N SER A 84 -39.54 -139.57 52.66
CA SER A 84 -40.89 -140.14 53.04
C SER A 84 -41.71 -141.11 52.12
N ALA A 85 -42.14 -142.28 52.67
CA ALA A 85 -43.24 -143.23 52.26
C ALA A 85 -43.56 -144.37 53.35
N THR A 86 -44.79 -145.04 53.49
CA THR A 86 -45.18 -146.45 54.08
C THR A 86 -46.55 -146.78 54.98
N ASN A 87 -47.63 -147.61 54.56
CA ASN A 87 -48.56 -148.84 55.08
C ASN A 87 -50.03 -149.02 55.97
N SER A 88 -50.96 -150.18 56.04
CA SER A 88 -52.43 -150.54 56.76
C SER A 88 -53.32 -152.04 56.92
N ILE A 89 -54.63 -152.37 57.53
CA ILE A 89 -55.48 -153.78 57.84
C ILE A 89 -57.17 -154.08 58.25
N ARG A 90 -57.94 -155.33 58.57
CA ARG A 90 -59.55 -155.76 58.82
C ARG A 90 -60.31 -157.10 59.64
N VAL A 91 -61.73 -157.53 59.73
CA VAL A 91 -62.64 -158.61 60.66
C VAL A 91 -64.15 -159.45 60.36
N GLY A 92 -65.02 -160.27 61.24
CA GLY A 92 -66.40 -161.22 61.05
C GLY A 92 -67.55 -161.95 62.16
N GLY A 93 -68.65 -162.92 61.96
CA GLY A 93 -69.90 -163.60 62.87
C GLY A 93 -70.92 -164.95 62.50
N LEU A 94 -72.12 -165.72 62.95
CA LEU A 94 -73.44 -166.04 63.93
C LEU A 94 -74.42 -167.51 63.98
N CYS A 95 -75.73 -167.83 64.60
CA CYS A 95 -76.64 -169.22 64.89
C CYS A 95 -78.37 -169.40 65.04
N LEU A 96 -79.48 -170.33 65.45
CA LEU A 96 -80.16 -171.64 66.24
C LEU A 96 -81.76 -172.33 66.02
N LYS A 97 -82.50 -173.43 66.70
CA LYS A 97 -84.06 -174.09 66.65
C LYS A 97 -84.87 -175.38 67.52
N CYS A 98 -86.25 -175.90 67.44
CA CYS A 98 -87.19 -177.01 68.28
C CYS A 98 -88.70 -177.82 67.92
N ALA A 99 -89.51 -178.82 68.66
CA ALA A 99 -90.92 -179.67 68.39
C ALA A 99 -91.94 -180.66 69.44
N GLN A 100 -93.22 -181.38 69.20
CA GLN A 100 -94.29 -182.30 70.11
C GLN A 100 -95.68 -183.26 69.63
N HIS A 101 -96.49 -184.26 70.37
CA HIS A 101 -97.93 -185.07 70.10
C HIS A 101 -98.84 -186.20 71.08
N GLU A 102 -100.16 -186.82 70.86
CA GLU A 102 -101.15 -187.91 71.67
C GLU A 102 -102.50 -188.78 71.00
N ALA A 103 -103.65 -189.64 71.36
CA ALA A 103 -104.64 -190.45 72.41
C ALA A 103 -105.89 -191.61 72.00
N VAL A 104 -106.88 -192.33 72.81
CA VAL A 104 -108.07 -193.47 72.52
C VAL A 104 -109.31 -194.00 73.61
N LEU A 105 -110.45 -194.93 73.77
CA LEU A 105 -111.53 -196.10 73.29
C LEU A 105 -112.94 -196.47 74.24
N ALA A 106 -114.05 -197.43 74.41
CA ALA A 106 -114.95 -198.76 74.06
C ALA A 106 -116.47 -199.03 74.82
N GLN A 107 -117.57 -199.99 74.96
CA GLN A 107 -118.48 -201.30 74.54
C GLN A 107 -119.99 -201.61 75.32
N THR A 108 -121.11 -202.55 75.44
CA THR A 108 -121.93 -203.96 75.20
C THR A 108 -123.62 -204.07 75.47
N HIS A 109 -124.69 -205.06 75.66
CA HIS A 109 -125.34 -206.55 75.57
C HIS A 109 -126.99 -206.85 75.92
N SER A 110 -127.80 -208.05 75.78
CA SER A 110 -129.30 -208.50 76.26
C SER A 110 -130.13 -209.97 75.99
N ASN A 111 -131.44 -210.38 76.45
CA ASN A 111 -132.25 -211.80 76.47
C ASN A 111 -133.93 -212.08 76.32
N VAL A 112 -134.61 -213.18 75.69
CA VAL A 112 -136.03 -213.45 74.96
C VAL A 112 -137.45 -212.81 75.25
N HIS A 113 -138.43 -213.39 76.01
CA HIS A 113 -139.79 -212.75 76.11
C HIS A 113 -139.78 -211.51 77.01
N MET A 114 -138.74 -211.39 77.85
CA MET A 114 -138.33 -210.16 78.53
C MET A 114 -137.70 -209.15 77.54
N GLN A 115 -136.86 -209.65 76.62
CA GLN A 115 -136.05 -208.89 75.63
C GLN A 115 -136.81 -207.82 74.89
N THR A 116 -138.07 -208.05 74.53
CA THR A 116 -138.85 -207.08 73.75
C THR A 116 -139.25 -205.86 74.59
N ILE A 117 -139.48 -206.03 75.90
CA ILE A 117 -139.74 -204.93 76.82
C ILE A 117 -138.41 -204.25 77.20
N GLU A 118 -137.36 -205.02 77.47
CA GLU A 118 -136.02 -204.50 77.76
C GLU A 118 -135.44 -203.66 76.60
N ARG A 119 -135.58 -204.14 75.35
CA ARG A 119 -135.10 -203.46 74.14
C ARG A 119 -135.76 -202.10 73.93
N VAL A 120 -137.09 -202.01 74.00
CA VAL A 120 -137.81 -200.74 73.86
C VAL A 120 -137.49 -199.79 75.02
N THR A 121 -137.22 -200.33 76.22
CA THR A 121 -136.76 -199.53 77.37
C THR A 121 -135.36 -198.96 77.14
N LYS A 122 -134.45 -199.73 76.50
CA LYS A 122 -133.08 -199.29 76.18
C LYS A 122 -133.03 -198.28 75.03
N GLU A 123 -133.80 -198.49 73.97
CA GLU A 123 -133.91 -197.56 72.83
C GLU A 123 -134.40 -196.17 73.26
N ARG A 124 -135.24 -196.08 74.31
CA ARG A 124 -135.61 -194.81 74.97
C ARG A 124 -134.40 -194.13 75.62
N ASP A 125 -133.56 -194.87 76.33
CA ASP A 125 -132.43 -194.32 77.06
C ASP A 125 -131.32 -193.84 76.11
N ASP A 126 -131.01 -194.64 75.09
CA ASP A 126 -130.08 -194.27 74.02
C ASP A 126 -130.52 -192.97 73.31
N LEU A 127 -131.83 -192.77 73.09
CA LEU A 127 -132.41 -191.53 72.55
C LEU A 127 -132.34 -190.35 73.53
N MET A 128 -132.45 -190.60 74.84
CA MET A 128 -132.41 -189.54 75.85
C MET A 128 -130.98 -189.00 76.05
N ASP A 129 -129.98 -189.89 76.05
CA ASP A 129 -128.57 -189.52 76.09
C ASP A 129 -128.15 -188.74 74.83
N ALA A 130 -128.64 -189.14 73.65
CA ALA A 130 -128.47 -188.37 72.42
C ALA A 130 -129.02 -186.93 72.56
N LEU A 131 -130.19 -186.76 73.17
CA LEU A 131 -130.82 -185.45 73.41
C LEU A 131 -130.03 -184.60 74.43
N VAL A 132 -129.42 -185.23 75.45
CA VAL A 132 -128.49 -184.56 76.37
C VAL A 132 -127.22 -184.09 75.62
N SER A 133 -126.65 -184.91 74.75
CA SER A 133 -125.46 -184.54 73.96
C SER A 133 -125.72 -183.33 73.05
N LEU A 134 -126.88 -183.29 72.38
CA LEU A 134 -127.29 -182.17 71.53
C LEU A 134 -127.45 -180.87 72.32
N ARG A 135 -128.01 -180.94 73.54
CA ARG A 135 -128.10 -179.78 74.44
C ARG A 135 -126.74 -179.27 74.91
N GLN A 136 -125.75 -180.15 75.06
CA GLN A 136 -124.38 -179.75 75.40
C GLN A 136 -123.69 -179.07 74.21
N ASN A 137 -123.78 -179.65 73.01
CA ASN A 137 -123.21 -179.08 71.79
C ASN A 137 -123.78 -177.68 71.46
N MET A 138 -125.08 -177.46 71.69
CA MET A 138 -125.72 -176.16 71.54
C MET A 138 -125.12 -175.09 72.47
N LYS A 139 -124.79 -175.43 73.73
CA LYS A 139 -124.12 -174.51 74.66
C LYS A 139 -122.71 -174.15 74.19
N GLU A 140 -121.94 -175.13 73.72
CA GLU A 140 -120.59 -174.85 73.23
C GLU A 140 -120.58 -173.95 72.00
N MET A 141 -121.50 -174.17 71.05
CA MET A 141 -121.62 -173.32 69.85
C MET A 141 -121.95 -171.88 70.22
N HIS A 142 -122.89 -171.66 71.16
CA HIS A 142 -123.26 -170.32 71.60
C HIS A 142 -122.13 -169.63 72.40
N GLN A 143 -121.32 -170.39 73.15
CA GLN A 143 -120.11 -169.84 73.79
C GLN A 143 -119.04 -169.44 72.75
N ARG A 144 -118.82 -170.25 71.70
CA ARG A 144 -117.91 -169.90 70.59
C ARG A 144 -118.37 -168.63 69.87
N GLU A 145 -119.67 -168.50 69.64
CA GLU A 145 -120.31 -167.33 69.02
C GLU A 145 -120.12 -166.05 69.87
N SER A 146 -120.36 -166.13 71.18
CA SER A 146 -120.10 -165.00 72.10
C SER A 146 -118.63 -164.56 72.07
N ASN A 147 -117.71 -165.52 72.21
CA ASN A 147 -116.27 -165.25 72.20
C ASN A 147 -115.81 -164.60 70.88
N ALA A 148 -116.36 -165.03 69.73
CA ALA A 148 -116.06 -164.46 68.43
C ALA A 148 -116.59 -163.02 68.28
N CYS A 149 -117.80 -162.75 68.79
CA CYS A 149 -118.40 -161.41 68.81
C CYS A 149 -117.53 -160.42 69.60
N GLU A 150 -117.02 -160.82 70.76
CA GLU A 150 -116.15 -159.98 71.60
C GLU A 150 -114.77 -159.75 70.97
N GLN A 151 -114.19 -160.75 70.28
CA GLN A 151 -112.96 -160.57 69.51
C GLN A 151 -113.12 -159.57 68.36
N VAL A 152 -114.22 -159.64 67.60
CA VAL A 152 -114.53 -158.67 66.54
C VAL A 152 -114.67 -157.26 67.12
N LYS A 153 -115.34 -157.11 68.27
CA LYS A 153 -115.50 -155.82 68.94
C LYS A 153 -114.17 -155.19 69.36
N GLN A 154 -113.24 -155.97 69.92
CA GLN A 154 -111.90 -155.52 70.26
C GLN A 154 -111.08 -155.14 69.01
N ALA A 155 -111.18 -155.93 67.93
CA ALA A 155 -110.49 -155.65 66.67
C ALA A 155 -110.98 -154.35 66.01
N VAL A 156 -112.29 -154.04 66.09
CA VAL A 156 -112.85 -152.77 65.60
C VAL A 156 -112.32 -151.60 66.41
N GLN A 157 -112.33 -151.66 67.75
CA GLN A 157 -111.82 -150.55 68.58
C GLN A 157 -110.35 -150.23 68.29
N MET A 158 -109.46 -151.22 68.20
CA MET A 158 -108.06 -150.97 67.85
C MET A 158 -107.89 -150.41 66.42
N ALA A 159 -108.78 -150.77 65.48
CA ALA A 159 -108.77 -150.21 64.13
C ALA A 159 -109.28 -148.76 64.10
N GLU A 160 -110.23 -148.39 64.95
CA GLU A 160 -110.71 -147.01 65.10
C GLU A 160 -109.65 -146.12 65.76
N GLU A 161 -109.01 -146.60 66.84
CA GLU A 161 -107.91 -145.92 67.53
C GLU A 161 -106.72 -145.68 66.59
N ALA A 162 -106.27 -146.70 65.86
CA ALA A 162 -105.17 -146.56 64.90
C ALA A 162 -105.49 -145.61 63.73
N ASN A 163 -106.76 -145.53 63.29
CA ASN A 163 -107.17 -144.55 62.28
C ASN A 163 -107.24 -143.13 62.83
N LEU A 164 -107.60 -142.95 64.11
CA LEU A 164 -107.58 -141.66 64.79
C LEU A 164 -106.14 -141.13 64.92
N GLU A 165 -105.21 -141.94 65.41
CA GLU A 165 -103.78 -141.58 65.53
C GLU A 165 -103.17 -141.22 64.16
N LYS A 166 -103.42 -142.06 63.14
CA LYS A 166 -103.00 -141.81 61.75
C LYS A 166 -103.51 -140.47 61.23
N THR A 167 -104.77 -140.14 61.50
CA THR A 167 -105.39 -138.87 61.06
C THR A 167 -104.76 -137.67 61.76
N GLN A 168 -104.50 -137.76 63.08
CA GLN A 168 -103.80 -136.72 63.83
C GLN A 168 -102.38 -136.49 63.28
N ALA A 169 -101.63 -137.56 62.99
CA ALA A 169 -100.27 -137.48 62.43
C ALA A 169 -100.23 -136.80 61.05
N VAL A 170 -101.19 -137.10 60.16
CA VAL A 170 -101.31 -136.45 58.85
C VAL A 170 -101.57 -134.95 59.01
N VAL A 171 -102.52 -134.55 59.87
CA VAL A 171 -102.84 -133.14 60.12
C VAL A 171 -101.63 -132.37 60.68
N GLN A 172 -100.85 -132.96 61.59
CA GLN A 172 -99.61 -132.36 62.08
C GLN A 172 -98.57 -132.19 60.97
N CYS A 173 -98.43 -133.17 60.07
CA CYS A 173 -97.52 -133.08 58.92
C CYS A 173 -97.93 -131.97 57.93
N GLU A 174 -99.22 -131.82 57.66
CA GLU A 174 -99.75 -130.75 56.80
C GLU A 174 -99.59 -129.36 57.45
N GLN A 175 -99.81 -129.23 58.76
CA GLN A 175 -99.56 -128.00 59.51
C GLN A 175 -98.09 -127.57 59.41
N LEU A 176 -97.15 -128.48 59.70
CA LEU A 176 -95.71 -128.23 59.59
C LEU A 176 -95.28 -127.88 58.16
N LYS A 177 -95.79 -128.61 57.16
CA LYS A 177 -95.55 -128.31 55.74
C LYS A 177 -96.05 -126.92 55.35
N SER A 178 -97.23 -126.52 55.85
CA SER A 178 -97.79 -125.19 55.60
C SER A 178 -96.90 -124.08 56.18
N GLU A 179 -96.30 -124.30 57.35
CA GLU A 179 -95.44 -123.30 57.99
C GLU A 179 -94.07 -123.23 57.32
N MET A 180 -93.47 -124.37 56.94
CA MET A 180 -92.24 -124.38 56.14
C MET A 180 -92.40 -123.60 54.83
N GLU A 181 -93.54 -123.76 54.14
CA GLU A 181 -93.84 -123.01 52.92
C GLU A 181 -94.06 -121.50 53.20
N ARG A 182 -94.69 -121.13 54.33
CA ARG A 182 -94.79 -119.71 54.77
C ARG A 182 -93.42 -119.09 55.04
N GLN A 183 -92.51 -119.80 55.71
CA GLN A 183 -91.17 -119.30 56.03
C GLN A 183 -90.31 -119.14 54.78
N LYS A 184 -90.32 -120.13 53.87
CA LYS A 184 -89.72 -120.03 52.53
C LYS A 184 -90.22 -118.79 51.78
N ASN A 185 -91.55 -118.62 51.71
CA ASN A 185 -92.18 -117.47 51.05
C ASN A 185 -91.84 -116.10 51.69
N ARG A 186 -91.41 -116.04 52.95
CA ARG A 186 -90.88 -114.80 53.56
C ARG A 186 -89.46 -114.53 53.06
N LEU A 187 -88.57 -115.53 53.18
CA LEU A 187 -87.17 -115.43 52.76
C LEU A 187 -87.02 -115.11 51.26
N GLU A 188 -87.86 -115.69 50.40
CA GLU A 188 -87.88 -115.38 48.96
C GLU A 188 -88.26 -113.92 48.67
N ARG A 189 -89.20 -113.33 49.42
CA ARG A 189 -89.56 -111.92 49.30
C ARG A 189 -88.50 -110.98 49.87
N GLU A 190 -87.88 -111.35 50.99
CA GLU A 190 -86.78 -110.59 51.58
C GLU A 190 -85.56 -110.57 50.66
N LEU A 191 -85.23 -111.71 50.03
CA LEU A 191 -84.18 -111.80 49.02
C LEU A 191 -84.51 -110.95 47.78
N ALA A 192 -85.74 -111.00 47.27
CA ALA A 192 -86.17 -110.16 46.16
C ALA A 192 -86.09 -108.66 46.50
N ALA A 193 -86.52 -108.25 47.70
CA ALA A 193 -86.41 -106.87 48.17
C ALA A 193 -84.96 -106.39 48.28
N GLN A 194 -84.05 -107.24 48.77
CA GLN A 194 -82.61 -106.94 48.83
C GLN A 194 -81.94 -106.88 47.45
N LEU A 195 -82.39 -107.72 46.50
CA LEU A 195 -81.92 -107.66 45.11
C LEU A 195 -82.37 -106.37 44.42
N ASN A 196 -83.65 -106.00 44.55
CA ASN A 196 -84.20 -104.76 44.00
C ASN A 196 -83.49 -103.54 44.61
N LYS A 197 -83.35 -103.47 45.94
CA LYS A 197 -82.61 -102.38 46.60
C LYS A 197 -81.18 -102.22 46.05
N ARG A 198 -80.51 -103.34 45.72
CA ARG A 198 -79.17 -103.35 45.09
C ARG A 198 -79.17 -103.06 43.58
N THR A 199 -80.29 -103.14 42.87
CA THR A 199 -80.39 -102.59 41.50
C THR A 199 -80.62 -101.09 41.58
N ASP A 200 -81.52 -100.64 42.44
CA ASP A 200 -81.87 -99.22 42.62
C ASP A 200 -80.63 -98.40 43.06
N GLU A 201 -79.87 -98.89 44.05
CA GLU A 201 -78.59 -98.30 44.48
C GLU A 201 -77.56 -98.22 43.35
N LYS A 202 -77.49 -99.24 42.47
CA LYS A 202 -76.57 -99.24 41.32
C LYS A 202 -77.01 -98.30 40.20
N GLU A 203 -78.31 -98.08 40.04
CA GLU A 203 -78.83 -97.18 39.02
C GLU A 203 -78.76 -95.72 39.46
N ALA A 204 -79.02 -95.43 40.74
CA ALA A 204 -78.70 -94.14 41.35
C ALA A 204 -77.22 -93.77 41.17
N LEU A 205 -76.30 -94.66 41.56
CA LEU A 205 -74.85 -94.44 41.37
C LEU A 205 -74.43 -94.27 39.91
N ARG A 206 -75.09 -94.94 38.96
CA ARG A 206 -74.82 -94.74 37.52
C ARG A 206 -75.26 -93.36 37.05
N GLU A 207 -76.44 -92.91 37.46
CA GLU A 207 -76.96 -91.59 37.07
C GLU A 207 -76.22 -90.45 37.77
N GLU A 208 -75.70 -90.63 38.99
CA GLU A 208 -74.77 -89.68 39.63
C GLU A 208 -73.44 -89.62 38.88
N MET A 209 -72.76 -90.76 38.67
CA MET A 209 -71.51 -90.82 37.90
C MET A 209 -71.66 -90.32 36.45
N LYS A 210 -72.87 -90.39 35.88
CA LYS A 210 -73.20 -89.82 34.56
C LYS A 210 -73.35 -88.30 34.62
N LYS A 211 -74.11 -87.76 35.57
CA LYS A 211 -74.22 -86.31 35.78
C LYS A 211 -72.88 -85.66 36.08
N GLU A 212 -72.01 -86.31 36.88
CA GLU A 212 -70.64 -85.84 37.11
C GLU A 212 -69.82 -85.82 35.81
N ARG A 213 -69.91 -86.85 34.97
CA ARG A 213 -69.23 -86.88 33.66
C ARG A 213 -69.75 -85.82 32.70
N GLU A 214 -71.07 -85.62 32.65
CA GLU A 214 -71.71 -84.61 31.82
C GLU A 214 -71.28 -83.20 32.26
N ALA A 215 -71.34 -82.90 33.56
CA ALA A 215 -70.87 -81.63 34.12
C ALA A 215 -69.35 -81.42 33.95
N MET A 216 -68.52 -82.46 34.09
CA MET A 216 -67.08 -82.36 33.82
C MET A 216 -66.81 -82.15 32.33
N SER A 217 -67.57 -82.76 31.43
CA SER A 217 -67.47 -82.54 29.98
C SER A 217 -67.87 -81.12 29.58
N GLU A 218 -68.91 -80.57 30.19
CA GLU A 218 -69.36 -79.18 29.96
C GLU A 218 -68.31 -78.18 30.48
N ASN A 219 -67.73 -78.43 31.67
CA ASN A 219 -66.62 -77.64 32.19
C ASN A 219 -65.37 -77.68 31.29
N VAL A 220 -65.01 -78.84 30.74
CA VAL A 220 -63.90 -78.97 29.77
C VAL A 220 -64.21 -78.15 28.50
N ALA A 221 -65.41 -78.30 27.91
CA ALA A 221 -65.79 -77.55 26.71
C ALA A 221 -65.80 -76.02 26.94
N MET A 222 -66.22 -75.56 28.13
CA MET A 222 -66.14 -74.14 28.50
C MET A 222 -64.68 -73.66 28.60
N LEU A 223 -63.79 -74.45 29.22
CA LEU A 223 -62.38 -74.10 29.34
C LEU A 223 -61.66 -74.12 27.99
N GLU A 224 -61.95 -75.08 27.12
CA GLU A 224 -61.44 -75.13 25.75
C GLU A 224 -61.88 -73.88 24.96
N ALA A 225 -63.18 -73.55 24.98
CA ALA A 225 -63.70 -72.35 24.33
C ALA A 225 -63.14 -71.04 24.91
N GLN A 226 -62.76 -71.02 26.19
CA GLN A 226 -62.07 -69.89 26.83
C GLN A 226 -60.61 -69.80 26.38
N VAL A 227 -59.87 -70.92 26.32
CA VAL A 227 -58.49 -70.99 25.84
C VAL A 227 -58.40 -70.61 24.36
N GLU A 228 -59.32 -71.08 23.52
CA GLU A 228 -59.38 -70.65 22.12
C GLU A 228 -59.63 -69.14 22.00
N ARG A 229 -60.55 -68.59 22.80
CA ARG A 229 -60.87 -67.15 22.79
C ARG A 229 -59.66 -66.31 23.17
N ILE A 230 -59.02 -66.64 24.29
CA ILE A 230 -57.77 -65.99 24.74
C ILE A 230 -56.66 -66.16 23.69
N THR A 231 -56.60 -67.28 22.99
CA THR A 231 -55.62 -67.50 21.91
C THR A 231 -55.91 -66.62 20.69
N ARG A 232 -57.17 -66.46 20.28
CA ARG A 232 -57.59 -65.53 19.21
C ARG A 232 -57.28 -64.08 19.60
N GLU A 233 -57.61 -63.68 20.82
CA GLU A 233 -57.36 -62.34 21.36
C GLU A 233 -55.84 -62.05 21.44
N LYS A 234 -55.06 -62.97 22.01
CA LYS A 234 -53.59 -62.91 22.02
C LYS A 234 -53.02 -62.74 20.61
N ASN A 235 -53.43 -63.57 19.66
CA ASN A 235 -52.89 -63.51 18.30
C ASN A 235 -53.28 -62.19 17.60
N SER A 236 -54.49 -61.66 17.83
CA SER A 236 -54.89 -60.33 17.36
C SER A 236 -54.00 -59.22 17.95
N LEU A 237 -53.70 -59.28 19.25
CA LEU A 237 -52.82 -58.32 19.92
C LEU A 237 -51.35 -58.43 19.47
N VAL A 238 -50.87 -59.65 19.18
CA VAL A 238 -49.53 -59.88 18.60
C VAL A 238 -49.46 -59.27 17.20
N ASN A 239 -50.43 -59.53 16.32
CA ASN A 239 -50.46 -58.94 14.98
C ASN A 239 -50.49 -57.39 15.04
N GLN A 240 -51.32 -56.80 15.91
CA GLN A 240 -51.37 -55.34 16.11
C GLN A 240 -50.05 -54.77 16.63
N LEU A 241 -49.34 -55.51 17.50
CA LEU A 241 -48.02 -55.11 18.00
C LEU A 241 -46.95 -55.20 16.91
N GLU A 242 -46.95 -56.27 16.11
CA GLU A 242 -46.03 -56.45 14.97
C GLU A 242 -46.26 -55.38 13.88
N GLU A 243 -47.51 -55.09 13.52
CA GLU A 243 -47.87 -53.99 12.63
C GLU A 243 -47.39 -52.64 13.18
N SER A 244 -47.61 -52.37 14.46
CA SER A 244 -47.16 -51.13 15.12
C SER A 244 -45.63 -51.01 15.14
N GLN A 245 -44.92 -52.12 15.39
CA GLN A 245 -43.45 -52.15 15.35
C GLN A 245 -42.93 -51.93 13.92
N HIS A 246 -43.58 -52.49 12.90
CA HIS A 246 -43.20 -52.30 11.50
C HIS A 246 -43.43 -50.84 11.04
N GLN A 247 -44.55 -50.23 11.47
CA GLN A 247 -44.82 -48.81 11.25
C GLN A 247 -43.76 -47.94 11.93
N LEU A 248 -43.45 -48.16 13.21
CA LEU A 248 -42.40 -47.43 13.92
C LEU A 248 -41.03 -47.57 13.25
N ALA A 249 -40.62 -48.78 12.86
CA ALA A 249 -39.35 -49.00 12.17
C ALA A 249 -39.28 -48.29 10.80
N SER A 250 -40.36 -48.30 10.02
CA SER A 250 -40.42 -47.58 8.74
C SER A 250 -40.37 -46.06 8.92
N HIS A 251 -41.08 -45.51 9.91
CA HIS A 251 -40.98 -44.09 10.27
C HIS A 251 -39.62 -43.70 10.84
N GLU A 252 -38.93 -44.58 11.59
CA GLU A 252 -37.56 -44.32 12.05
C GLU A 252 -36.57 -44.25 10.86
N VAL A 253 -36.69 -45.15 9.88
CA VAL A 253 -35.90 -45.11 8.65
C VAL A 253 -36.18 -43.84 7.84
N GLU A 254 -37.46 -43.46 7.72
CA GLU A 254 -37.87 -42.23 7.03
C GLU A 254 -37.36 -40.96 7.73
N MET A 255 -37.49 -40.87 9.06
CA MET A 255 -36.92 -39.76 9.84
C MET A 255 -35.39 -39.70 9.72
N ASN A 256 -34.69 -40.83 9.80
CA ASN A 256 -33.23 -40.84 9.62
C ASN A 256 -32.82 -40.36 8.22
N LYS A 257 -33.58 -40.73 7.17
CA LYS A 257 -33.39 -40.22 5.81
C LYS A 257 -33.64 -38.71 5.73
N VAL A 258 -34.78 -38.22 6.21
CA VAL A 258 -35.13 -36.77 6.19
C VAL A 258 -34.12 -35.95 7.02
N CYS A 259 -33.69 -36.44 8.18
CA CYS A 259 -32.62 -35.81 8.96
C CYS A 259 -31.27 -35.87 8.24
N GLY A 260 -30.97 -36.91 7.46
CA GLY A 260 -29.79 -36.99 6.59
C GLY A 260 -29.82 -35.92 5.50
N GLU A 261 -30.92 -35.85 4.76
CA GLU A 261 -31.14 -34.87 3.68
C GLU A 261 -31.13 -33.43 4.22
N MET A 262 -31.80 -33.15 5.35
CA MET A 262 -31.79 -31.84 6.00
C MET A 262 -30.37 -31.44 6.46
N ARG A 263 -29.58 -32.36 7.02
CA ARG A 263 -28.16 -32.11 7.37
C ARG A 263 -27.31 -31.83 6.13
N TYR A 264 -27.54 -32.55 5.02
CA TYR A 264 -26.85 -32.30 3.75
C TYR A 264 -27.19 -30.91 3.18
N GLN A 265 -28.48 -30.54 3.14
CA GLN A 265 -28.92 -29.22 2.66
C GLN A 265 -28.42 -28.08 3.56
N LEU A 266 -28.42 -28.27 4.88
CA LEU A 266 -27.87 -27.31 5.85
C LEU A 266 -26.36 -27.11 5.64
N ASN A 267 -25.60 -28.19 5.44
CA ASN A 267 -24.17 -28.09 5.15
C ASN A 267 -23.91 -27.43 3.78
N GLN A 268 -24.68 -27.77 2.74
CA GLN A 268 -24.52 -27.17 1.41
C GLN A 268 -24.85 -25.67 1.41
N THR A 269 -25.93 -25.25 2.08
CA THR A 269 -26.30 -23.84 2.22
C THR A 269 -25.31 -23.06 3.07
N LYS A 270 -24.80 -23.67 4.15
CA LYS A 270 -23.70 -23.08 4.94
C LYS A 270 -22.44 -22.86 4.11
N MET A 271 -21.97 -23.87 3.35
CA MET A 271 -20.79 -23.70 2.48
C MET A 271 -20.99 -22.57 1.46
N LYS A 272 -22.17 -22.50 0.81
CA LYS A 272 -22.52 -21.42 -0.12
C LYS A 272 -22.51 -20.03 0.54
N LYS A 273 -23.02 -19.92 1.77
CA LYS A 273 -22.98 -18.68 2.58
C LYS A 273 -21.54 -18.29 2.91
N ASP A 274 -20.74 -19.23 3.42
CA ASP A 274 -19.39 -18.95 3.91
C ASP A 274 -18.44 -18.56 2.74
N GLU A 275 -18.65 -19.11 1.54
CA GLU A 275 -18.01 -18.69 0.28
C GLU A 275 -18.46 -17.28 -0.16
N ALA A 276 -19.76 -16.99 -0.18
CA ALA A 276 -20.28 -15.65 -0.52
C ALA A 276 -19.82 -14.57 0.48
N GLU A 277 -19.71 -14.90 1.77
CA GLU A 277 -19.12 -14.02 2.78
C GLU A 277 -17.62 -13.80 2.58
N LYS A 278 -16.90 -14.76 2.00
CA LYS A 278 -15.48 -14.61 1.62
C LYS A 278 -15.35 -13.70 0.40
N GLU A 279 -16.12 -13.93 -0.66
CA GLU A 279 -16.17 -13.03 -1.82
C GLU A 279 -16.50 -11.59 -1.41
N LEU A 280 -17.51 -11.39 -0.56
CA LEU A 280 -17.89 -10.07 -0.05
C LEU A 280 -16.76 -9.39 0.75
N ARG A 281 -15.97 -10.15 1.51
CA ARG A 281 -14.76 -9.63 2.20
C ARG A 281 -13.68 -9.24 1.20
N GLU A 282 -13.45 -10.04 0.15
CA GLU A 282 -12.49 -9.72 -0.91
C GLU A 282 -12.90 -8.48 -1.71
N TYR A 283 -14.18 -8.36 -2.12
CA TYR A 283 -14.70 -7.18 -2.80
C TYR A 283 -14.57 -5.92 -1.94
N ARG A 284 -14.99 -5.96 -0.66
CA ARG A 284 -14.81 -4.84 0.28
C ARG A 284 -13.34 -4.42 0.38
N THR A 285 -12.42 -5.38 0.48
CA THR A 285 -10.97 -5.11 0.57
C THR A 285 -10.42 -4.49 -0.72
N LYS A 286 -10.91 -4.91 -1.90
CA LYS A 286 -10.56 -4.28 -3.19
C LYS A 286 -11.08 -2.84 -3.27
N THR A 287 -12.36 -2.62 -2.95
CA THR A 287 -12.98 -1.29 -2.97
C THR A 287 -12.33 -0.30 -2.00
N ILE A 288 -11.95 -0.73 -0.79
CA ILE A 288 -11.22 0.12 0.17
C ILE A 288 -9.88 0.60 -0.43
N ARG A 289 -9.08 -0.33 -0.97
CA ARG A 289 -7.80 0.02 -1.63
C ARG A 289 -7.97 0.93 -2.84
N GLU A 290 -9.03 0.74 -3.63
CA GLU A 290 -9.35 1.63 -4.73
C GLU A 290 -9.73 3.05 -4.28
N LEU A 291 -10.39 3.18 -3.12
CA LEU A 291 -10.69 4.49 -2.52
C LEU A 291 -9.42 5.13 -1.99
N GLU A 292 -8.60 4.41 -1.21
CA GLU A 292 -7.29 4.87 -0.72
C GLU A 292 -6.39 5.42 -1.86
N ILE A 293 -6.36 4.73 -3.02
CA ILE A 293 -5.62 5.17 -4.22
C ILE A 293 -6.24 6.41 -4.87
N LYS A 294 -7.57 6.55 -4.85
CA LYS A 294 -8.27 7.75 -5.37
C LYS A 294 -8.03 8.95 -4.45
N ASP A 295 -8.11 8.77 -3.13
CA ASP A 295 -7.90 9.81 -2.13
C ASP A 295 -6.45 10.34 -2.18
N GLN A 296 -5.44 9.45 -2.22
CA GLN A 296 -4.05 9.83 -2.46
C GLN A 296 -3.83 10.59 -3.77
N LYS A 297 -4.66 10.37 -4.79
CA LYS A 297 -4.62 11.12 -6.06
C LYS A 297 -5.30 12.47 -5.94
N ILE A 298 -6.40 12.58 -5.19
CA ILE A 298 -7.06 13.83 -4.86
C ILE A 298 -6.13 14.73 -4.04
N GLU A 299 -5.42 14.20 -3.05
CA GLU A 299 -4.42 14.93 -2.26
C GLU A 299 -3.30 15.50 -3.14
N LYS A 300 -2.71 14.69 -4.02
CA LYS A 300 -1.65 15.11 -4.97
C LYS A 300 -2.14 16.23 -5.89
N LEU A 301 -3.31 16.05 -6.51
CA LEU A 301 -3.92 17.07 -7.36
C LEU A 301 -4.30 18.34 -6.59
N GLY A 302 -4.67 18.22 -5.31
CA GLY A 302 -4.92 19.36 -4.42
C GLY A 302 -3.65 20.16 -4.08
N LEU A 303 -2.53 19.47 -3.85
CA LEU A 303 -1.22 20.10 -3.66
C LEU A 303 -0.74 20.79 -4.94
N GLU A 304 -0.86 20.14 -6.09
CA GLU A 304 -0.55 20.74 -7.41
C GLU A 304 -1.43 21.96 -7.70
N LEU A 305 -2.74 21.88 -7.43
CA LEU A 305 -3.68 22.99 -7.60
C LEU A 305 -3.34 24.17 -6.67
N ASN A 306 -3.01 23.92 -5.42
CA ASN A 306 -2.60 24.96 -4.47
C ASN A 306 -1.28 25.61 -4.87
N GLY A 307 -0.28 24.84 -5.33
CA GLY A 307 0.97 25.38 -5.88
C GLY A 307 0.77 26.18 -7.17
N ASN A 308 -0.19 25.79 -8.01
CA ASN A 308 -0.60 26.58 -9.18
C ASN A 308 -1.31 27.88 -8.77
N LYS A 309 -2.19 27.83 -7.78
CA LYS A 309 -2.91 28.99 -7.23
C LYS A 309 -1.96 30.01 -6.61
N GLN A 310 -1.01 29.58 -5.79
CA GLN A 310 0.03 30.44 -5.21
C GLN A 310 0.91 31.10 -6.29
N ARG A 311 1.33 30.36 -7.32
CA ARG A 311 2.10 30.94 -8.44
C ARG A 311 1.28 31.94 -9.26
N LEU A 312 -0.01 31.71 -9.44
CA LEU A 312 -0.92 32.66 -10.08
C LEU A 312 -1.12 33.92 -9.24
N GLU A 313 -1.30 33.78 -7.92
CA GLU A 313 -1.44 34.90 -6.97
C GLU A 313 -0.17 35.76 -6.91
N GLN A 314 1.02 35.14 -6.90
CA GLN A 314 2.29 35.86 -7.00
C GLN A 314 2.41 36.60 -8.34
N ALA A 315 2.18 35.92 -9.47
CA ALA A 315 2.25 36.55 -10.79
C ALA A 315 1.22 37.70 -10.97
N GLN A 316 0.06 37.61 -10.31
CA GLN A 316 -0.91 38.71 -10.25
C GLN A 316 -0.38 39.89 -9.42
N GLN A 317 0.25 39.63 -8.26
CA GLN A 317 0.89 40.67 -7.44
C GLN A 317 2.04 41.37 -8.19
N ASP A 318 2.92 40.59 -8.84
CA ASP A 318 4.03 41.10 -9.65
C ASP A 318 3.51 42.01 -10.80
N VAL A 319 2.45 41.58 -11.48
CA VAL A 319 1.78 42.37 -12.53
C VAL A 319 1.10 43.63 -11.97
N THR A 320 0.54 43.60 -10.75
CA THR A 320 0.02 44.82 -10.13
C THR A 320 1.12 45.80 -9.73
N GLY A 321 2.24 45.32 -9.17
CA GLY A 321 3.41 46.14 -8.84
C GLY A 321 3.99 46.82 -10.09
N ALA A 322 4.23 46.04 -11.16
CA ALA A 322 4.70 46.58 -12.43
C ALA A 322 3.73 47.59 -13.06
N ARG A 323 2.41 47.40 -12.90
CA ARG A 323 1.40 48.38 -13.35
C ARG A 323 1.46 49.68 -12.54
N GLU A 324 1.62 49.60 -11.22
CA GLU A 324 1.81 50.80 -10.40
C GLU A 324 3.10 51.54 -10.74
N GLU A 325 4.21 50.83 -11.01
CA GLU A 325 5.45 51.43 -11.48
C GLU A 325 5.28 52.12 -12.84
N CYS A 326 4.60 51.49 -13.79
CA CYS A 326 4.24 52.12 -15.07
C CYS A 326 3.39 53.39 -14.88
N LEU A 327 2.44 53.40 -13.94
CA LEU A 327 1.65 54.60 -13.61
C LEU A 327 2.55 55.70 -13.00
N LYS A 328 3.39 55.36 -12.01
CA LYS A 328 4.34 56.29 -11.37
C LYS A 328 5.30 56.90 -12.40
N LEU A 329 5.81 56.10 -13.35
CA LEU A 329 6.67 56.57 -14.44
C LEU A 329 5.91 57.42 -15.47
N THR A 330 4.66 57.08 -15.79
CA THR A 330 3.80 57.88 -16.69
C THR A 330 3.51 59.25 -16.09
N GLU A 331 3.19 59.31 -14.79
CA GLU A 331 3.03 60.58 -14.08
C GLU A 331 4.30 61.45 -14.09
N LEU A 332 5.47 60.83 -13.87
CA LEU A 332 6.76 61.55 -13.89
C LEU A 332 7.10 62.03 -15.31
N LEU A 333 6.78 61.25 -16.34
CA LEU A 333 6.89 61.66 -17.73
C LEU A 333 6.01 62.88 -18.01
N SER A 334 4.71 62.82 -17.73
CA SER A 334 3.80 63.96 -17.99
C SER A 334 4.14 65.22 -17.18
N LYS A 335 4.65 65.07 -15.95
CA LYS A 335 5.21 66.20 -15.16
C LYS A 335 6.43 66.83 -15.85
N SER A 336 7.31 66.00 -16.40
CA SER A 336 8.52 66.44 -17.14
C SER A 336 8.18 67.05 -18.51
N GLU A 337 7.22 66.50 -19.24
CA GLU A 337 6.70 67.03 -20.51
C GLU A 337 6.05 68.40 -20.31
N HIS A 338 5.27 68.56 -19.23
CA HIS A 338 4.67 69.85 -18.89
C HIS A 338 5.73 70.90 -18.53
N GLN A 339 6.73 70.56 -17.71
CA GLN A 339 7.87 71.44 -17.43
C GLN A 339 8.63 71.83 -18.70
N LEU A 340 8.92 70.87 -19.58
CA LEU A 340 9.55 71.12 -20.88
C LEU A 340 8.71 72.04 -21.78
N HIS A 341 7.38 71.94 -21.75
CA HIS A 341 6.50 72.84 -22.49
C HIS A 341 6.55 74.28 -21.93
N LEU A 342 6.49 74.45 -20.61
CA LEU A 342 6.65 75.75 -19.96
C LEU A 342 8.01 76.40 -20.31
N THR A 343 9.12 75.65 -20.18
CA THR A 343 10.46 76.12 -20.54
C THR A 343 10.58 76.50 -22.03
N ARG A 344 9.84 75.84 -22.93
CA ARG A 344 9.78 76.24 -24.35
C ARG A 344 9.06 77.58 -24.53
N LEU A 345 7.92 77.79 -23.88
CA LEU A 345 7.19 79.06 -23.92
C LEU A 345 8.00 80.22 -23.33
N GLU A 346 8.71 79.98 -22.22
CA GLU A 346 9.65 80.95 -21.63
C GLU A 346 10.79 81.30 -22.59
N LYS A 347 11.41 80.29 -23.22
CA LYS A 347 12.44 80.49 -24.25
C LYS A 347 11.91 81.30 -25.44
N GLU A 348 10.72 80.97 -25.94
CA GLU A 348 10.09 81.67 -27.07
C GLU A 348 9.79 83.13 -26.71
N SER A 349 9.27 83.39 -25.51
CA SER A 349 9.06 84.75 -24.97
C SER A 349 10.37 85.55 -24.89
N ILE A 350 11.43 84.96 -24.32
CA ILE A 350 12.77 85.56 -24.25
C ILE A 350 13.34 85.82 -25.66
N GLN A 351 13.19 84.87 -26.59
CA GLN A 351 13.67 84.99 -27.96
C GLN A 351 12.91 86.08 -28.74
N HIS A 352 11.60 86.23 -28.52
CA HIS A 352 10.82 87.36 -29.06
C HIS A 352 11.25 88.69 -28.45
N SER A 353 11.50 88.76 -27.14
CA SER A 353 12.00 89.95 -26.46
C SER A 353 13.36 90.40 -27.02
N ILE A 354 14.33 89.49 -27.10
CA ILE A 354 15.66 89.74 -27.68
C ILE A 354 15.54 90.13 -29.16
N SER A 355 14.67 89.50 -29.94
CA SER A 355 14.43 89.87 -31.35
C SER A 355 13.90 91.30 -31.49
N ASN A 356 13.01 91.73 -30.58
CA ASN A 356 12.45 93.07 -30.59
C ASN A 356 13.46 94.11 -30.10
N GLU A 357 14.25 93.81 -29.06
CA GLU A 357 15.32 94.70 -28.61
C GLU A 357 16.42 94.84 -29.68
N ALA A 358 16.80 93.76 -30.35
CA ALA A 358 17.77 93.79 -31.45
C ALA A 358 17.28 94.67 -32.61
N LYS A 359 15.99 94.57 -32.99
CA LYS A 359 15.37 95.47 -33.99
C LYS A 359 15.37 96.93 -33.53
N ALA A 360 15.05 97.19 -32.26
CA ALA A 360 15.04 98.54 -31.71
C ALA A 360 16.45 99.17 -31.70
N ARG A 361 17.47 98.41 -31.26
CA ARG A 361 18.88 98.85 -31.31
C ARG A 361 19.38 99.03 -32.74
N ALA A 362 18.98 98.17 -33.68
CA ALA A 362 19.33 98.32 -35.10
C ALA A 362 18.70 99.59 -35.70
N LEU A 363 17.44 99.89 -35.41
CA LEU A 363 16.78 101.13 -35.81
C LEU A 363 17.49 102.37 -35.22
N GLN A 364 17.85 102.32 -33.93
CA GLN A 364 18.57 103.40 -33.26
C GLN A 364 19.98 103.61 -33.84
N ALA A 365 20.68 102.53 -34.19
CA ALA A 365 21.98 102.60 -34.88
C ALA A 365 21.82 103.24 -36.27
N GLN A 366 20.85 102.80 -37.07
CA GLN A 366 20.55 103.35 -38.38
C GLN A 366 20.19 104.84 -38.32
N GLN A 367 19.40 105.27 -37.33
CA GLN A 367 19.09 106.69 -37.10
C GLN A 367 20.36 107.49 -36.79
N ARG A 368 21.24 106.97 -35.92
CA ARG A 368 22.51 107.61 -35.58
C ARG A 368 23.49 107.66 -36.76
N GLU A 369 23.51 106.64 -37.61
CA GLU A 369 24.27 106.63 -38.86
C GLU A 369 23.75 107.68 -39.85
N GLN A 370 22.43 107.85 -39.95
CA GLN A 370 21.82 108.92 -40.77
C GLN A 370 22.17 110.32 -40.23
N GLU A 371 22.07 110.55 -38.91
CA GLU A 371 22.50 111.82 -38.28
C GLU A 371 23.98 112.12 -38.52
N LEU A 372 24.85 111.11 -38.40
CA LEU A 372 26.29 111.27 -38.63
C LEU A 372 26.59 111.51 -40.11
N THR A 373 25.89 110.84 -41.02
CA THR A 373 26.04 111.05 -42.47
C THR A 373 25.60 112.46 -42.88
N GLN A 374 24.49 112.96 -42.33
CA GLN A 374 24.04 114.34 -42.56
C GLN A 374 25.04 115.37 -42.02
N LYS A 375 25.61 115.15 -40.83
CA LYS A 375 26.68 116.00 -40.28
C LYS A 375 27.96 115.94 -41.11
N MET A 376 28.33 114.76 -41.62
CA MET A 376 29.49 114.59 -42.50
C MET A 376 29.29 115.38 -43.80
N GLN A 377 28.15 115.23 -44.47
CA GLN A 377 27.78 116.02 -45.67
C GLN A 377 27.75 117.52 -45.40
N GLN A 378 27.29 117.95 -44.22
CA GLN A 378 27.33 119.36 -43.82
C GLN A 378 28.77 119.88 -43.64
N MET A 379 29.66 119.08 -43.05
CA MET A 379 31.09 119.40 -42.88
C MET A 379 31.83 119.39 -44.22
N GLU A 380 31.54 118.43 -45.10
CA GLU A 380 32.07 118.34 -46.46
C GLU A 380 31.68 119.58 -47.27
N ALA A 381 30.40 119.97 -47.26
CA ALA A 381 29.91 121.17 -47.94
C ALA A 381 30.38 122.50 -47.31
N GLN A 382 30.83 122.50 -46.05
CA GLN A 382 31.56 123.62 -45.46
C GLN A 382 33.02 123.64 -45.92
N HIS A 383 33.68 122.48 -45.94
CA HIS A 383 35.07 122.37 -46.38
C HIS A 383 35.22 122.73 -47.86
N GLU A 384 34.33 122.24 -48.73
CA GLU A 384 34.26 122.59 -50.15
C GLU A 384 34.15 124.10 -50.37
N LYS A 385 33.36 124.83 -49.55
CA LYS A 385 33.33 126.30 -49.59
C LYS A 385 34.68 126.92 -49.24
N THR A 386 35.31 126.48 -48.16
CA THR A 386 36.65 126.97 -47.78
C THR A 386 37.73 126.66 -48.82
N VAL A 387 37.62 125.53 -49.54
CA VAL A 387 38.53 125.19 -50.64
C VAL A 387 38.28 126.11 -51.85
N ASN A 388 37.03 126.34 -52.23
CA ASN A 388 36.70 127.30 -53.30
C ASN A 388 37.15 128.74 -52.97
N GLU A 389 37.01 129.17 -51.70
CA GLU A 389 37.55 130.45 -51.23
C GLU A 389 39.08 130.51 -51.35
N LEU A 390 39.78 129.45 -50.92
CA LEU A 390 41.24 129.33 -51.05
C LEU A 390 41.72 129.29 -52.51
N ASP A 391 41.01 128.60 -53.41
CA ASP A 391 41.32 128.61 -54.85
C ASP A 391 41.05 129.97 -55.50
N SER A 392 40.02 130.71 -55.05
CA SER A 392 39.80 132.10 -55.49
C SER A 392 40.95 133.02 -55.03
N LEU A 393 41.48 132.81 -53.83
CA LEU A 393 42.65 133.52 -53.32
C LEU A 393 43.91 133.10 -54.10
N LEU A 394 44.13 131.81 -54.34
CA LEU A 394 45.29 131.28 -55.06
C LEU A 394 45.34 131.75 -56.52
N THR A 395 44.20 131.77 -57.21
CA THR A 395 44.08 132.33 -58.57
C THR A 395 44.32 133.84 -58.59
N SER A 396 43.85 134.59 -57.58
CA SER A 396 44.19 136.02 -57.44
C SER A 396 45.69 136.26 -57.23
N GLN A 397 46.34 135.45 -56.39
CA GLN A 397 47.78 135.51 -56.14
C GLN A 397 48.59 135.16 -57.40
N ASN A 398 48.22 134.08 -58.10
CA ASN A 398 48.86 133.71 -59.37
C ASN A 398 48.71 134.80 -60.45
N THR A 399 47.57 135.49 -60.50
CA THR A 399 47.35 136.65 -61.38
C THR A 399 48.26 137.82 -61.00
N PHE A 400 48.45 138.10 -59.70
CA PHE A 400 49.36 139.14 -59.22
C PHE A 400 50.84 138.79 -59.47
N ILE A 401 51.25 137.54 -59.23
CA ILE A 401 52.59 137.02 -59.53
C ILE A 401 52.90 137.14 -61.03
N SER A 402 51.91 136.90 -61.89
CA SER A 402 52.08 137.04 -63.35
C SER A 402 52.34 138.50 -63.76
N LYS A 403 51.60 139.45 -63.20
CA LYS A 403 51.86 140.90 -63.39
C LYS A 403 53.24 141.32 -62.90
N LEU A 404 53.67 140.83 -61.73
CA LEU A 404 55.02 141.10 -61.21
C LEU A 404 56.13 140.53 -62.12
N LYS A 405 55.96 139.32 -62.66
CA LYS A 405 56.89 138.73 -63.64
C LYS A 405 56.95 139.58 -64.92
N GLU A 406 55.82 140.09 -65.38
CA GLU A 406 55.72 140.90 -66.60
C GLU A 406 56.41 142.27 -66.44
N GLU A 407 56.22 142.95 -65.31
CA GLU A 407 56.97 144.16 -64.93
C GLU A 407 58.49 143.88 -64.85
N CYS A 408 58.91 142.79 -64.20
CA CYS A 408 60.32 142.38 -64.16
C CYS A 408 60.90 142.17 -65.56
N CYS A 409 60.15 141.58 -66.49
CA CYS A 409 60.54 141.44 -67.89
C CYS A 409 60.63 142.79 -68.63
N VAL A 410 59.76 143.76 -68.32
CA VAL A 410 59.84 145.13 -68.88
C VAL A 410 61.06 145.88 -68.35
N LEU A 411 61.37 145.76 -67.05
CA LEU A 411 62.57 146.32 -66.43
C LEU A 411 63.85 145.69 -67.00
N ALA A 412 63.89 144.36 -67.18
CA ALA A 412 65.02 143.66 -67.79
C ALA A 412 65.35 144.19 -69.19
N ARG A 413 64.35 144.28 -70.08
CA ARG A 413 64.55 144.81 -71.46
C ARG A 413 65.04 146.26 -71.48
N LYS A 414 64.63 147.11 -70.53
CA LYS A 414 65.14 148.49 -70.39
C LYS A 414 66.61 148.51 -69.96
N LEU A 415 67.00 147.66 -69.01
CA LEU A 415 68.39 147.50 -68.58
C LEU A 415 69.28 146.99 -69.71
N GLU A 416 68.77 146.04 -70.49
CA GLU A 416 69.45 145.45 -71.64
C GLU A 416 69.70 146.50 -72.75
N GLN A 417 68.67 147.27 -73.14
CA GLN A 417 68.81 148.39 -74.09
C GLN A 417 69.82 149.46 -73.65
N MET A 418 69.84 149.82 -72.36
CA MET A 418 70.83 150.78 -71.82
C MET A 418 72.24 150.18 -71.83
N SER A 419 72.37 148.88 -71.54
CA SER A 419 73.65 148.17 -71.59
C SER A 419 74.20 148.06 -73.01
N GLU A 420 73.32 147.87 -74.01
CA GLU A 420 73.67 147.87 -75.43
C GLU A 420 74.27 149.21 -75.87
N LYS A 421 73.64 150.33 -75.46
CA LYS A 421 74.12 151.70 -75.75
C LYS A 421 75.50 151.96 -75.18
N TYR A 422 75.70 151.77 -73.88
CA TYR A 422 77.02 152.04 -73.27
C TYR A 422 78.11 151.14 -73.86
N ARG A 423 77.79 149.91 -74.29
CA ARG A 423 78.75 149.01 -74.95
C ARG A 423 79.16 149.52 -76.34
N SER A 424 78.26 150.15 -77.10
CA SER A 424 78.61 150.74 -78.41
C SER A 424 79.42 152.04 -78.27
N GLU A 425 79.13 152.87 -77.27
CA GLU A 425 79.91 154.07 -76.92
C GLU A 425 81.35 153.70 -76.51
N VAL A 426 81.53 152.69 -75.64
CA VAL A 426 82.85 152.18 -75.23
C VAL A 426 83.65 151.63 -76.41
N ASN A 427 83.00 150.97 -77.37
CA ASN A 427 83.67 150.47 -78.58
C ASN A 427 84.18 151.60 -79.49
N GLN A 428 83.41 152.70 -79.65
CA GLN A 428 83.85 153.87 -80.43
C GLN A 428 85.08 154.54 -79.79
N LEU A 429 85.04 154.80 -78.48
CA LEU A 429 86.17 155.38 -77.74
C LEU A 429 87.43 154.49 -77.77
N SER A 430 87.25 153.17 -77.82
CA SER A 430 88.36 152.21 -77.94
C SER A 430 89.06 152.31 -79.30
N GLN A 431 88.31 152.49 -80.39
CA GLN A 431 88.86 152.65 -81.74
C GLN A 431 89.63 153.98 -81.90
N GLU A 432 89.14 155.08 -81.32
CA GLU A 432 89.88 156.35 -81.29
C GLU A 432 91.20 156.22 -80.51
N LYS A 433 91.18 155.53 -79.37
CA LYS A 433 92.36 155.27 -78.55
C LYS A 433 93.43 154.49 -79.33
N GLU A 434 93.06 153.42 -80.02
CA GLU A 434 93.99 152.63 -80.85
C GLU A 434 94.57 153.45 -82.00
N TYR A 435 93.74 154.23 -82.70
CA TYR A 435 94.19 155.12 -83.79
C TYR A 435 95.23 156.15 -83.32
N LEU A 436 94.99 156.80 -82.17
CA LEU A 436 95.92 157.76 -81.59
C LEU A 436 97.21 157.08 -81.11
N HIS A 437 97.13 155.91 -80.49
CA HIS A 437 98.30 155.17 -80.00
C HIS A 437 99.21 154.71 -81.16
N GLY A 438 98.62 154.15 -82.22
CA GLY A 438 99.34 153.76 -83.44
C GLY A 438 99.89 154.93 -84.25
N ARG A 439 99.45 156.17 -83.98
CA ARG A 439 100.07 157.40 -84.51
C ARG A 439 101.25 157.87 -83.65
N LEU A 440 101.19 157.67 -82.33
CA LEU A 440 102.25 158.02 -81.39
C LEU A 440 103.50 157.16 -81.60
N GLU A 441 103.37 155.83 -81.72
CA GLU A 441 104.51 154.94 -81.96
C GLU A 441 105.34 155.32 -83.20
N LYS A 442 104.66 155.77 -84.26
CA LYS A 442 105.30 156.14 -85.54
C LYS A 442 106.12 157.42 -85.42
N MET A 443 105.75 158.31 -84.50
CA MET A 443 106.55 159.49 -84.14
C MET A 443 107.71 159.11 -83.22
N GLN A 444 107.48 158.21 -82.26
CA GLN A 444 108.50 157.71 -81.31
C GLN A 444 109.70 157.10 -82.06
N LYS A 445 109.44 156.08 -82.89
CA LYS A 445 110.47 155.36 -83.66
C LYS A 445 111.31 156.30 -84.55
N ARG A 446 110.67 157.30 -85.15
CA ARG A 446 111.31 158.30 -86.02
C ARG A 446 112.19 159.29 -85.25
N ASN A 447 111.94 159.47 -83.95
CA ASN A 447 112.80 160.26 -83.06
C ASN A 447 114.03 159.43 -82.63
N ASP A 448 113.81 158.16 -82.28
CA ASP A 448 114.89 157.20 -81.92
C ASP A 448 115.90 157.02 -83.08
N GLU A 449 115.41 156.99 -84.33
CA GLU A 449 116.23 156.95 -85.55
C GLU A 449 117.14 158.19 -85.73
N LEU A 450 116.70 159.37 -85.29
CA LEU A 450 117.47 160.62 -85.37
C LEU A 450 118.52 160.69 -84.27
N ASP A 451 118.19 160.28 -83.04
CA ASP A 451 119.15 160.23 -81.94
C ASP A 451 120.30 159.24 -82.23
N GLN A 452 120.01 158.09 -82.86
CA GLN A 452 121.06 157.16 -83.29
C GLN A 452 122.01 157.80 -84.32
N GLN A 453 121.51 158.62 -85.24
CA GLN A 453 122.36 159.33 -86.22
C GLN A 453 123.28 160.34 -85.53
N CYS A 454 122.74 161.13 -84.59
CA CYS A 454 123.52 162.05 -83.76
C CYS A 454 124.65 161.33 -83.00
N ILE A 455 124.35 160.18 -82.38
CA ILE A 455 125.34 159.35 -81.67
C ILE A 455 126.42 158.81 -82.62
N GLN A 456 126.07 158.38 -83.83
CA GLN A 456 127.06 157.91 -84.81
C GLN A 456 127.99 159.04 -85.29
N HIS A 457 127.45 160.24 -85.54
CA HIS A 457 128.25 161.42 -85.91
C HIS A 457 129.24 161.81 -84.79
N GLY A 458 128.81 161.80 -83.53
CA GLY A 458 129.70 162.05 -82.38
C GLY A 458 130.86 161.04 -82.30
N ARG A 459 130.59 159.74 -82.50
CA ARG A 459 131.62 158.68 -82.56
C ARG A 459 132.54 158.79 -83.79
N MET A 460 132.17 159.54 -84.82
CA MET A 460 133.06 159.83 -85.96
C MET A 460 134.00 161.00 -85.63
N HIS A 461 133.48 162.07 -85.02
CA HIS A 461 134.26 163.25 -84.66
C HIS A 461 135.43 162.98 -83.70
N GLU A 462 135.26 162.17 -82.65
CA GLU A 462 136.38 161.86 -81.72
C GLU A 462 137.48 160.99 -82.37
N ARG A 463 137.13 160.11 -83.32
CA ARG A 463 138.13 159.37 -84.11
C ARG A 463 138.94 160.32 -85.00
N MET A 464 138.29 161.34 -85.56
CA MET A 464 138.95 162.36 -86.39
C MET A 464 139.86 163.29 -85.56
N LYS A 465 139.40 163.72 -84.39
CA LYS A 465 140.16 164.51 -83.40
C LYS A 465 141.40 163.77 -82.88
N SER A 466 141.26 162.49 -82.52
CA SER A 466 142.38 161.63 -82.10
C SER A 466 143.47 161.52 -83.17
N ARG A 467 143.07 161.46 -84.46
CA ARG A 467 143.98 161.33 -85.61
C ARG A 467 144.75 162.62 -85.90
N LEU A 468 144.12 163.78 -85.69
CA LEU A 468 144.80 165.10 -85.75
C LEU A 468 145.90 165.23 -84.69
N GLN A 469 145.65 164.79 -83.45
CA GLN A 469 146.66 164.85 -82.38
C GLN A 469 147.89 163.96 -82.63
N GLN A 470 147.76 162.88 -83.41
CA GLN A 470 148.91 162.07 -83.84
C GLN A 470 149.76 162.78 -84.91
N LEU A 471 149.11 163.45 -85.86
CA LEU A 471 149.78 164.25 -86.90
C LEU A 471 150.54 165.44 -86.31
N ASP A 472 149.95 166.17 -85.36
CA ASP A 472 150.57 167.34 -84.74
C ASP A 472 151.85 166.98 -83.97
N LYS A 473 151.82 165.87 -83.21
CA LYS A 473 153.03 165.31 -82.57
C LYS A 473 154.12 164.91 -83.58
N HIS A 474 153.75 164.38 -84.74
CA HIS A 474 154.71 164.07 -85.79
C HIS A 474 155.35 165.35 -86.35
N CYS A 475 154.58 166.41 -86.58
CA CYS A 475 155.10 167.70 -87.03
C CYS A 475 156.09 168.31 -86.02
N GLN A 476 155.79 168.24 -84.71
CA GLN A 476 156.70 168.71 -83.66
C GLN A 476 158.02 167.92 -83.63
N ALA A 477 157.98 166.60 -83.78
CA ALA A 477 159.18 165.76 -83.80
C ALA A 477 160.12 166.09 -84.97
N THR A 478 159.57 166.26 -86.19
CA THR A 478 160.37 166.65 -87.36
C THR A 478 160.97 168.04 -87.21
N ALA A 479 160.24 168.98 -86.60
CA ALA A 479 160.74 170.34 -86.35
C ALA A 479 161.92 170.35 -85.35
N GLN A 480 161.88 169.52 -84.30
CA GLN A 480 162.97 169.42 -83.32
C GLN A 480 164.26 168.89 -83.96
N GLN A 481 164.18 167.85 -84.80
CA GLN A 481 165.35 167.31 -85.52
C GLN A 481 166.01 168.35 -86.46
N LEU A 482 165.22 169.20 -87.11
CA LEU A 482 165.74 170.29 -87.95
C LEU A 482 166.46 171.38 -87.15
N VAL A 483 165.98 171.71 -85.94
CA VAL A 483 166.62 172.69 -85.05
C VAL A 483 167.96 172.16 -84.50
N GLU A 484 168.06 170.88 -84.17
CA GLU A 484 169.33 170.26 -83.75
C GLU A 484 170.39 170.31 -84.87
N LEU A 485 170.01 170.00 -86.12
CA LEU A 485 170.90 170.10 -87.29
C LEU A 485 171.39 171.54 -87.51
N LEU A 486 170.51 172.54 -87.40
CA LEU A 486 170.85 173.96 -87.51
C LEU A 486 171.83 174.42 -86.42
N ASN A 487 171.67 173.96 -85.19
CA ASN A 487 172.61 174.28 -84.10
C ASN A 487 173.99 173.65 -84.33
N LYS A 488 174.04 172.39 -84.80
CA LYS A 488 175.30 171.69 -85.12
C LYS A 488 176.08 172.36 -86.23
N GLN A 489 175.40 172.87 -87.26
CA GLN A 489 176.04 173.64 -88.33
C GLN A 489 176.57 175.00 -87.86
N ASN A 490 175.86 175.68 -86.94
CA ASN A 490 176.31 176.95 -86.36
C ASN A 490 177.55 176.81 -85.45
N GLN A 491 177.74 175.67 -84.79
CA GLN A 491 178.98 175.42 -84.01
C GLN A 491 180.21 175.34 -84.92
N LEU A 492 180.13 174.55 -86.01
CA LEU A 492 181.20 174.45 -87.03
C LEU A 492 181.53 175.82 -87.68
N PHE A 493 180.54 176.71 -87.78
CA PHE A 493 180.76 178.08 -88.29
C PHE A 493 181.59 178.94 -87.32
N LYS A 494 181.39 178.78 -85.99
CA LYS A 494 182.11 179.53 -84.95
C LYS A 494 183.55 179.05 -84.76
N GLU A 495 183.81 177.75 -84.85
CA GLU A 495 185.19 177.21 -84.77
C GLU A 495 186.07 177.76 -85.91
N LYS A 496 185.51 177.86 -87.13
CA LYS A 496 186.17 178.50 -88.28
C LYS A 496 186.43 179.99 -88.07
N GLN A 497 185.56 180.69 -87.33
CA GLN A 497 185.71 182.11 -87.04
C GLN A 497 186.80 182.37 -85.99
N LEU A 498 186.89 181.56 -84.94
CA LEU A 498 187.97 181.66 -83.92
C LEU A 498 189.36 181.45 -84.54
N LEU A 499 189.51 180.49 -85.46
CA LEU A 499 190.72 180.29 -86.27
C LEU A 499 191.10 181.51 -87.14
N THR A 500 190.19 182.46 -87.34
CA THR A 500 190.46 183.71 -88.07
C THR A 500 190.90 184.85 -87.13
N GLU A 501 190.43 184.84 -85.87
CA GLU A 501 190.72 185.86 -84.86
C GLU A 501 192.05 185.59 -84.13
N GLU A 502 192.44 184.33 -83.94
CA GLU A 502 193.72 183.95 -83.32
C GLU A 502 194.93 184.38 -84.19
N VAL A 503 194.74 184.47 -85.52
CA VAL A 503 195.71 185.05 -86.47
C VAL A 503 195.84 186.58 -86.31
N GLN A 504 194.84 187.26 -85.74
CA GLN A 504 194.89 188.71 -85.49
C GLN A 504 195.45 189.06 -84.11
N PHE A 505 195.17 188.26 -83.07
CA PHE A 505 195.48 188.63 -81.68
C PHE A 505 196.98 188.79 -81.38
N LEU A 506 197.86 188.11 -82.14
CA LEU A 506 199.33 188.21 -82.05
C LEU A 506 199.91 189.59 -82.45
N ARG A 507 199.11 190.66 -82.49
CA ARG A 507 199.52 192.01 -82.89
C ARG A 507 199.63 193.07 -81.75
N THR A 508 199.03 192.89 -80.56
CA THR A 508 198.53 194.10 -79.83
C THR A 508 198.81 194.27 -78.31
N GLN A 509 199.17 193.27 -77.51
CA GLN A 509 199.07 193.39 -76.03
C GLN A 509 200.26 194.08 -75.31
N VAL A 510 200.19 195.40 -75.05
CA VAL A 510 201.30 196.18 -74.42
C VAL A 510 200.91 197.23 -73.31
N LEU A 511 199.64 197.53 -72.97
CA LEU A 511 199.22 198.69 -72.10
C LEU A 511 197.95 198.42 -71.23
N CYS A 512 197.52 199.17 -70.18
CA CYS A 512 198.10 200.11 -69.17
C CYS A 512 196.99 200.52 -68.10
N GLN A 513 197.29 201.17 -66.94
CA GLN A 513 196.28 201.51 -65.88
C GLN A 513 196.67 202.66 -64.88
N LYS A 514 195.71 203.34 -64.17
CA LYS A 514 195.95 204.43 -63.13
C LYS A 514 194.70 204.98 -62.35
N LYS A 515 194.74 205.31 -61.03
CA LYS A 515 194.02 206.45 -60.30
C LYS A 515 194.07 206.47 -58.73
N ARG A 516 193.92 207.65 -58.07
CA ARG A 516 193.21 207.91 -56.74
C ARG A 516 193.06 209.43 -56.37
N LYS A 517 192.07 209.77 -55.49
CA LYS A 517 191.92 210.93 -54.52
C LYS A 517 190.82 212.02 -54.77
N SER A 518 190.20 212.47 -53.65
CA SER A 518 189.47 213.74 -53.34
C SER A 518 188.02 214.04 -53.83
N GLU A 519 187.42 215.04 -53.17
CA GLU A 519 186.01 215.51 -53.11
C GLU A 519 185.49 216.23 -54.38
N GLY A 520 184.17 216.54 -54.46
CA GLY A 520 183.60 217.34 -55.55
C GLY A 520 182.09 217.65 -55.45
N ASN A 521 181.76 218.94 -55.48
CA ASN A 521 180.51 219.62 -55.11
C ASN A 521 179.60 219.97 -56.33
N ILE A 522 178.41 220.56 -56.08
CA ILE A 522 177.79 221.69 -56.85
C ILE A 522 176.93 221.52 -58.16
N LEU A 523 175.74 222.19 -58.12
CA LEU A 523 174.92 222.92 -59.13
C LEU A 523 174.30 222.31 -60.43
N GLN A 524 173.51 223.19 -61.07
CA GLN A 524 172.61 223.09 -62.24
C GLN A 524 173.32 223.13 -63.61
N LEU A 525 172.47 223.08 -64.66
CA LEU A 525 172.67 223.26 -66.12
C LEU A 525 172.98 221.98 -66.92
#